data_AF-A0A831W137-F1
#
_entry.id   AF-A0A831W137-F1
#
_cell.length_a   1.000
_cell.length_b   1.000
_cell.length_c   1.000
_cell.angle_alpha   90.00
_cell.angle_beta   90.00
_cell.angle_gamma   90.00
#
_symmetry.space_group_name_H-M   'P 1'
#
loop_
_entity.id
_entity.type
_entity.pdbx_description
1 polymer ?
#
loop_
_entity_poly.entity_id
_entity_poly.type
_entity_poly.pdbx_seq_one_letter_code
_entity_poly.pdbx_strand_id
1 'polypeptide(L)'
;MRSRQGEPVMLHQSTRLAIWGLMALMAATRFHHFGDFQTLPDASWAVFFLAGLFVPHAWGFALLLLEAGLIDWVATQFAGISDWCITPAYLFLVPTYGVLWLAGIGCRRCGLDQAAGLIRALLVLTAAVGIAFVISNASFYLLSGYFGQLSAGDYIRRITG
;
A
#
# COMPACT_ATOMS: atom_id res chain seq x y z
N MET A 1 3.54 -44.53 5.78
CA MET A 1 4.10 -43.52 4.84
C MET A 1 2.94 -42.81 4.17
N ARG A 2 2.59 -41.58 4.60
CA ARG A 2 1.45 -40.81 4.09
C ARG A 2 1.99 -39.82 3.05
N SER A 3 1.66 -40.06 1.78
CA SER A 3 2.08 -39.26 0.63
C SER A 3 1.53 -37.83 0.70
N ARG A 4 2.40 -36.85 0.94
CA ARG A 4 2.13 -35.41 0.74
C ARG A 4 2.27 -35.06 -0.75
N GLN A 5 1.34 -35.48 -1.60
CA GLN A 5 1.39 -35.18 -3.04
C GLN A 5 0.27 -34.23 -3.53
N GLY A 6 -0.51 -33.61 -2.62
CA GLY A 6 -1.57 -32.65 -2.98
C GLY A 6 -1.33 -31.18 -2.56
N GLU A 7 -0.30 -30.88 -1.78
CA GLU A 7 -0.11 -29.53 -1.22
C GLU A 7 0.41 -28.42 -2.17
N PRO A 8 1.23 -28.66 -3.22
CA PRO A 8 1.84 -27.55 -3.96
C PRO A 8 0.87 -26.82 -4.90
N VAL A 9 -0.17 -27.50 -5.41
CA VAL A 9 -1.12 -26.90 -6.37
C VAL A 9 -2.12 -25.96 -5.68
N MET A 10 -2.61 -26.33 -4.49
CA MET A 10 -3.63 -25.54 -3.77
C MET A 10 -3.07 -24.22 -3.21
N LEU A 11 -1.83 -24.24 -2.67
CA LEU A 11 -1.17 -23.02 -2.18
C LEU A 11 -0.87 -22.05 -3.33
N HIS A 12 -0.47 -22.57 -4.50
CA HIS A 12 -0.20 -21.74 -5.67
C HIS A 12 -1.48 -21.11 -6.24
N GLN A 13 -2.60 -21.85 -6.25
CA GLN A 13 -3.91 -21.32 -6.68
C GLN A 13 -4.44 -20.23 -5.73
N SER A 14 -4.34 -20.41 -4.42
CA SER A 14 -4.80 -19.43 -3.45
C SER A 14 -3.98 -18.13 -3.49
N THR A 15 -2.66 -18.23 -3.66
CA THR A 15 -1.79 -17.05 -3.87
C THR A 15 -2.15 -16.30 -5.15
N ARG A 16 -2.48 -17.02 -6.24
CA ARG A 16 -2.91 -16.39 -7.50
C ARG A 16 -4.24 -15.66 -7.33
N LEU A 17 -5.23 -16.27 -6.70
CA LEU A 17 -6.52 -15.62 -6.44
C LEU A 17 -6.37 -14.39 -5.54
N ALA A 18 -5.53 -14.49 -4.51
CA ALA A 18 -5.23 -13.37 -3.62
C ALA A 18 -4.61 -12.20 -4.38
N ILE A 19 -3.58 -12.43 -5.20
CA ILE A 19 -2.94 -11.33 -5.93
C ILE A 19 -3.89 -10.70 -6.95
N TRP A 20 -4.67 -11.50 -7.70
CA TRP A 20 -5.66 -10.96 -8.64
C TRP A 20 -6.74 -10.13 -7.94
N GLY A 21 -7.23 -10.60 -6.79
CA GLY A 21 -8.21 -9.86 -6.00
C GLY A 21 -7.64 -8.55 -5.45
N LEU A 22 -6.39 -8.55 -4.99
CA LEU A 22 -5.70 -7.36 -4.51
C LEU A 22 -5.45 -6.34 -5.64
N MET A 23 -5.06 -6.81 -6.82
CA MET A 23 -4.90 -5.97 -8.01
C MET A 23 -6.22 -5.32 -8.42
N ALA A 24 -7.28 -6.13 -8.53
CA ALA A 24 -8.62 -5.62 -8.85
C ALA A 24 -9.11 -4.59 -7.82
N LEU A 25 -8.85 -4.82 -6.52
CA LEU A 25 -9.18 -3.87 -5.46
C LEU A 25 -8.40 -2.56 -5.58
N MET A 26 -7.10 -2.62 -5.89
CA MET A 26 -6.29 -1.43 -6.10
C MET A 26 -6.78 -0.66 -7.32
N ALA A 27 -6.96 -1.33 -8.47
CA ALA A 27 -7.48 -0.71 -9.68
C ALA A 27 -8.84 -0.01 -9.46
N ALA A 28 -9.76 -0.65 -8.72
CA ALA A 28 -11.08 -0.10 -8.45
C ALA A 28 -11.08 1.14 -7.53
N THR A 29 -10.06 1.31 -6.69
CA THR A 29 -10.02 2.36 -5.66
C THR A 29 -8.96 3.44 -5.90
N ARG A 30 -7.93 3.14 -6.68
CA ARG A 30 -6.80 4.06 -6.95
C ARG A 30 -7.02 4.94 -8.18
N PHE A 31 -7.89 4.52 -9.10
CA PHE A 31 -8.12 5.21 -10.38
C PHE A 31 -8.81 6.58 -10.24
N HIS A 32 -9.44 6.86 -9.08
CA HIS A 32 -10.18 8.09 -8.83
C HIS A 32 -9.72 8.73 -7.53
N HIS A 33 -8.87 9.75 -7.68
CA HIS A 33 -8.51 10.82 -6.75
C HIS A 33 -8.45 10.51 -5.24
N PHE A 34 -7.28 10.82 -4.67
CA PHE A 34 -7.14 11.29 -3.29
C PHE A 34 -8.20 12.37 -2.99
N GLY A 35 -9.26 12.02 -2.26
CA GLY A 35 -10.16 12.98 -1.63
C GLY A 35 -11.51 13.25 -2.31
N ASP A 36 -11.95 12.49 -3.32
CA ASP A 36 -13.34 12.60 -3.78
C ASP A 36 -14.30 11.84 -2.84
N PHE A 37 -15.15 12.58 -2.11
CA PHE A 37 -16.10 12.02 -1.13
C PHE A 37 -17.17 11.10 -1.74
N GLN A 38 -17.29 11.07 -3.08
CA GLN A 38 -18.26 10.24 -3.80
C GLN A 38 -17.68 8.89 -4.27
N THR A 39 -16.37 8.68 -4.10
CA THR A 39 -15.67 7.46 -4.52
C THR A 39 -15.02 6.74 -3.35
N LEU A 40 -14.74 5.44 -3.53
CA LEU A 40 -14.09 4.64 -2.50
C LEU A 40 -12.70 5.21 -2.17
N PRO A 41 -12.32 5.30 -0.88
CA PRO A 41 -10.98 5.74 -0.50
C PRO A 41 -9.92 4.77 -1.05
N ASP A 42 -8.77 5.31 -1.46
CA ASP A 42 -7.64 4.53 -1.99
C ASP A 42 -7.25 3.39 -1.03
N ALA A 43 -7.47 2.15 -1.47
CA ALA A 43 -7.18 0.96 -0.66
C ALA A 43 -5.70 0.53 -0.71
N SER A 44 -4.84 1.24 -1.46
CA SER A 44 -3.47 0.80 -1.75
C SER A 44 -2.67 0.44 -0.49
N TRP A 45 -2.81 1.21 0.59
CA TRP A 45 -2.07 0.92 1.83
C TRP A 45 -2.51 -0.40 2.47
N ALA A 46 -3.81 -0.66 2.49
CA ALA A 46 -4.36 -1.94 2.93
C ALA A 46 -3.96 -3.07 1.98
N VAL A 47 -3.98 -2.83 0.67
CA VAL A 47 -3.57 -3.81 -0.34
C VAL A 47 -2.12 -4.26 -0.12
N PHE A 48 -1.18 -3.34 0.10
CA PHE A 48 0.22 -3.72 0.37
C PHE A 48 0.40 -4.49 1.68
N PHE A 49 -0.34 -4.13 2.74
CA PHE A 49 -0.35 -4.89 3.98
C PHE A 49 -0.90 -6.31 3.79
N LEU A 50 -2.05 -6.46 3.12
CA LEU A 50 -2.66 -7.76 2.84
C LEU A 50 -1.81 -8.59 1.87
N ALA A 51 -1.11 -7.95 0.93
CA ALA A 51 -0.14 -8.61 0.08
C ALA A 51 1.00 -9.20 0.93
N GLY A 52 1.49 -8.50 1.95
CA GLY A 52 2.47 -9.04 2.88
C GLY A 52 1.96 -10.27 3.64
N LEU A 53 0.67 -10.25 3.99
CA LEU A 53 0.02 -11.32 4.74
C LEU A 53 -0.22 -12.58 3.89
N PHE A 54 -0.74 -12.42 2.67
CA PHE A 54 -1.19 -13.52 1.81
C PHE A 54 -0.22 -13.90 0.68
N VAL A 55 0.63 -12.97 0.26
CA VAL A 55 1.60 -13.10 -0.85
C VAL A 55 2.99 -12.60 -0.38
N PRO A 56 3.64 -13.27 0.59
CA PRO A 56 4.87 -12.79 1.23
C PRO A 56 6.13 -12.88 0.33
N HIS A 57 5.96 -13.00 -0.98
CA HIS A 57 7.03 -13.08 -1.95
C HIS A 57 7.25 -11.72 -2.62
N ALA A 58 8.52 -11.35 -2.82
CA ALA A 58 8.89 -10.05 -3.39
C ALA A 58 8.28 -9.79 -4.79
N TRP A 59 7.96 -10.83 -5.55
CA TRP A 59 7.30 -10.67 -6.85
C TRP A 59 5.89 -10.09 -6.72
N GLY A 60 5.14 -10.43 -5.66
CA GLY A 60 3.79 -9.89 -5.43
C GLY A 60 3.84 -8.41 -5.08
N PHE A 61 4.83 -8.02 -4.27
CA PHE A 61 5.12 -6.63 -3.96
C PHE A 61 5.51 -5.83 -5.22
N ALA A 62 6.43 -6.36 -6.03
CA ALA A 62 6.85 -5.71 -7.27
C ALA A 62 5.70 -5.57 -8.27
N LEU A 63 4.83 -6.58 -8.38
CA LEU A 63 3.67 -6.53 -9.27
C LEU A 63 2.68 -5.43 -8.88
N LEU A 64 2.37 -5.30 -7.58
CA LEU A 64 1.49 -4.25 -7.07
C LEU A 64 2.12 -2.84 -7.19
N LEU A 65 3.45 -2.73 -7.04
CA LEU A 65 4.15 -1.47 -7.32
C LEU A 65 4.04 -1.04 -8.78
N LEU A 66 4.23 -1.98 -9.70
CA LEU A 66 4.10 -1.72 -11.13
C LEU A 66 2.66 -1.35 -11.50
N GLU A 67 1.68 -2.02 -10.91
CA GLU A 67 0.26 -1.68 -11.08
C GLU A 67 -0.05 -0.28 -10.57
N ALA A 68 0.39 0.08 -9.36
CA ALA A 68 0.19 1.42 -8.80
C ALA A 68 0.75 2.51 -9.72
N GLY A 69 1.98 2.34 -10.21
CA GLY A 69 2.59 3.27 -11.16
C GLY A 69 1.87 3.31 -12.52
N LEU A 70 1.38 2.16 -13.00
CA LEU A 70 0.60 2.10 -14.24
C LEU A 70 -0.73 2.83 -14.11
N ILE A 71 -1.45 2.63 -12.99
CA ILE A 71 -2.71 3.32 -12.70
C ILE A 71 -2.48 4.84 -12.69
N ASP A 72 -1.46 5.30 -11.96
CA ASP A 72 -1.15 6.73 -11.82
C ASP A 72 -0.73 7.34 -13.17
N TRP A 73 0.02 6.59 -13.99
CA TRP A 73 0.36 7.01 -15.35
C TRP A 73 -0.87 7.08 -16.27
N VAL A 74 -1.74 6.07 -16.26
CA VAL A 74 -2.96 6.10 -17.08
C VAL A 74 -3.88 7.25 -16.67
N ALA A 75 -4.05 7.46 -15.37
CA ALA A 75 -4.80 8.55 -14.80
C ALA A 75 -4.31 9.92 -15.30
N THR A 76 -3.01 10.15 -15.26
CA THR A 76 -2.41 11.43 -15.66
C THR A 76 -2.41 11.64 -17.17
N GLN A 77 -2.14 10.60 -17.96
CA GLN A 77 -2.04 10.72 -19.42
C GLN A 77 -3.39 10.71 -20.15
N PHE A 78 -4.36 9.92 -19.66
CA PHE A 78 -5.60 9.67 -20.40
C PHE A 78 -6.87 10.13 -19.68
N ALA A 79 -6.85 10.24 -18.35
CA ALA A 79 -8.02 10.67 -17.57
C ALA A 79 -7.96 12.15 -17.15
N GLY A 80 -6.91 12.88 -17.52
CA GLY A 80 -6.77 14.32 -17.23
C GLY A 80 -6.53 14.63 -15.75
N ILE A 81 -6.14 13.63 -14.95
CA ILE A 81 -5.77 13.81 -13.55
C ILE A 81 -4.44 14.57 -13.47
N SER A 82 -4.35 15.55 -12.56
CA SER A 82 -3.12 16.33 -12.37
C SER A 82 -1.93 15.45 -11.99
N ASP A 83 -0.78 15.75 -12.56
CA ASP A 83 0.53 15.16 -12.27
C ASP A 83 1.19 15.72 -10.99
N TRP A 84 0.45 16.45 -10.15
CA TRP A 84 0.96 17.08 -8.92
C TRP A 84 1.75 16.12 -8.02
N CYS A 85 1.31 14.86 -7.90
CA CYS A 85 1.98 13.86 -7.08
C CYS A 85 3.22 13.24 -7.75
N ILE A 86 3.42 13.47 -9.05
CA ILE A 86 4.53 12.91 -9.84
C ILE A 86 5.73 13.85 -9.73
N THR A 87 6.53 13.64 -8.69
CA THR A 87 7.76 14.40 -8.39
C THR A 87 8.89 13.43 -8.03
N PRO A 88 10.14 13.88 -7.80
CA PRO A 88 11.19 13.00 -7.29
C PRO A 88 10.81 12.27 -5.99
N ALA A 89 9.91 12.85 -5.18
CA ALA A 89 9.37 12.21 -3.99
C ALA A 89 8.55 10.95 -4.29
N TYR A 90 8.00 10.79 -5.50
CA TYR A 90 7.17 9.64 -5.88
C TYR A 90 7.91 8.30 -5.72
N LEU A 91 9.24 8.29 -5.88
CA LEU A 91 10.08 7.11 -5.64
C LEU A 91 10.02 6.61 -4.18
N PHE A 92 9.70 7.48 -3.22
CA PHE A 92 9.52 7.11 -1.82
C PHE A 92 8.23 6.35 -1.55
N LEU A 93 7.34 6.20 -2.53
CA LEU A 93 6.25 5.23 -2.44
C LEU A 93 6.77 3.79 -2.28
N VAL A 94 7.93 3.47 -2.86
CA VAL A 94 8.56 2.14 -2.70
C VAL A 94 8.81 1.80 -1.22
N PRO A 95 9.58 2.59 -0.43
CA PRO A 95 9.75 2.33 0.99
C PRO A 95 8.45 2.49 1.80
N THR A 96 7.55 3.39 1.39
CA THR A 96 6.23 3.58 2.04
C THR A 96 5.40 2.28 2.00
N TYR A 97 5.24 1.71 0.80
CA TYR A 97 4.54 0.44 0.62
C TYR A 97 5.35 -0.74 1.17
N GLY A 98 6.68 -0.66 1.14
CA GLY A 98 7.57 -1.66 1.72
C GLY A 98 7.35 -1.85 3.22
N VAL A 99 7.15 -0.76 3.97
CA VAL A 99 6.82 -0.82 5.41
C VAL A 99 5.51 -1.58 5.65
N LEU A 100 4.46 -1.27 4.87
CA LEU A 100 3.16 -1.93 4.98
C LEU A 100 3.24 -3.41 4.63
N TRP A 101 3.95 -3.74 3.55
CA TRP A 101 4.16 -5.12 3.12
C TRP A 101 4.95 -5.93 4.17
N LEU A 102 6.04 -5.39 4.70
CA LEU A 102 6.82 -6.04 5.77
C LEU A 102 6.00 -6.22 7.05
N ALA A 103 5.17 -5.24 7.41
CA ALA A 103 4.25 -5.34 8.54
C ALA A 103 3.23 -6.48 8.33
N GLY A 104 2.67 -6.60 7.12
CA GLY A 104 1.81 -7.71 6.72
C GLY A 104 2.48 -9.08 6.85
N ILE A 105 3.74 -9.20 6.41
CA ILE A 105 4.53 -10.43 6.58
C ILE A 105 4.69 -10.77 8.07
N GLY A 106 5.00 -9.77 8.91
CA GLY A 106 5.09 -9.92 10.36
C GLY A 106 3.79 -10.41 10.98
N CYS A 107 2.65 -9.91 10.48
CA CYS A 107 1.31 -10.28 10.94
C CYS A 107 0.88 -11.70 10.62
N ARG A 108 1.63 -12.45 9.80
CA ARG A 108 1.38 -13.89 9.60
C ARG A 108 1.46 -14.70 10.90
N ARG A 109 2.12 -14.16 11.94
CA ARG A 109 2.23 -14.75 13.27
C ARG A 109 1.23 -14.18 14.29
N CYS A 110 0.32 -13.30 13.88
CA CYS A 110 -0.62 -12.68 14.82
C CYS A 110 -1.69 -13.64 15.36
N GLY A 111 -2.04 -14.71 14.62
CA GLY A 111 -3.12 -15.63 14.99
C GLY A 111 -4.50 -15.07 14.68
N LEU A 112 -4.76 -14.77 13.40
CA LEU A 112 -5.98 -14.08 12.93
C LEU A 112 -7.28 -14.87 13.17
N ASP A 113 -7.18 -16.14 13.57
CA ASP A 113 -8.27 -17.00 14.02
C ASP A 113 -8.85 -16.57 15.38
N GLN A 114 -8.14 -15.71 16.12
CA GLN A 114 -8.52 -15.25 17.45
C GLN A 114 -8.71 -13.74 17.49
N ALA A 115 -9.64 -13.27 18.31
CA ALA A 115 -9.88 -11.83 18.53
C ALA A 115 -8.60 -11.10 18.96
N ALA A 116 -7.80 -11.72 19.83
CA ALA A 116 -6.51 -11.17 20.25
C ALA A 116 -5.52 -11.01 19.08
N GLY A 117 -5.53 -11.93 18.11
CA GLY A 117 -4.70 -11.82 16.93
C GLY A 117 -5.18 -10.77 15.94
N LEU A 118 -6.49 -10.59 15.80
CA LEU A 118 -7.06 -9.49 15.02
C LEU A 118 -6.67 -8.12 15.62
N ILE A 119 -6.74 -7.98 16.96
CA ILE A 119 -6.29 -6.76 17.65
C ILE A 119 -4.80 -6.51 17.39
N ARG A 120 -3.95 -7.55 17.50
CA ARG A 120 -2.51 -7.41 17.19
C ARG A 120 -2.29 -6.97 15.74
N ALA A 121 -3.00 -7.57 14.79
CA ALA A 121 -2.88 -7.20 13.39
C ALA A 121 -3.31 -5.75 13.14
N LEU A 122 -4.39 -5.30 13.78
CA LEU A 122 -4.84 -3.91 13.73
C LEU A 122 -3.78 -2.96 14.31
N LEU A 123 -3.18 -3.28 15.45
CA LEU A 123 -2.12 -2.46 16.05
C LEU A 123 -0.88 -2.35 15.15
N VAL A 124 -0.46 -3.47 14.56
CA VAL A 124 0.67 -3.49 13.63
C VAL A 124 0.35 -2.70 12.36
N LEU A 125 -0.85 -2.85 11.80
CA LEU A 125 -1.31 -2.05 10.67
C LEU A 125 -1.30 -0.56 11.01
N THR A 126 -1.88 -0.15 12.14
CA THR A 126 -1.91 1.26 12.57
C THR A 126 -0.50 1.83 12.73
N ALA A 127 0.43 1.08 13.32
CA ALA A 127 1.82 1.50 13.43
C ALA A 127 2.49 1.63 12.05
N ALA A 128 2.27 0.66 11.16
CA ALA A 128 2.82 0.68 9.81
C ALA A 128 2.26 1.83 8.96
N VAL A 129 0.96 2.12 9.09
CA VAL A 129 0.29 3.29 8.50
C VAL A 129 0.92 4.58 9.01
N GLY A 130 1.17 4.71 10.32
CA GLY A 130 1.85 5.88 10.88
C GLY A 130 3.25 6.08 10.29
N ILE A 131 4.06 5.02 10.20
CA ILE A 131 5.41 5.09 9.62
C ILE A 131 5.34 5.43 8.11
N ALA A 132 4.46 4.76 7.36
CA ALA A 132 4.23 5.01 5.94
C ALA A 132 3.80 6.47 5.69
N PHE A 133 2.92 7.00 6.54
CA PHE A 133 2.49 8.40 6.50
C PHE A 133 3.67 9.36 6.67
N VAL A 134 4.53 9.11 7.65
CA VAL A 134 5.73 9.95 7.84
C VAL A 134 6.66 9.88 6.63
N ILE A 135 6.96 8.69 6.10
CA ILE A 135 7.85 8.53 4.94
C ILE A 135 7.28 9.27 3.72
N SER A 136 6.00 9.05 3.41
CA SER A 136 5.34 9.66 2.25
C SER A 136 5.26 11.18 2.39
N ASN A 137 4.88 11.70 3.56
CA ASN A 137 4.74 13.14 3.77
C ASN A 137 6.09 13.86 3.86
N ALA A 138 7.06 13.29 4.58
CA ALA A 138 8.37 13.90 4.72
C ALA A 138 9.10 13.95 3.37
N SER A 139 9.06 12.86 2.60
CA SER A 139 9.65 12.85 1.26
C SER A 139 8.96 13.83 0.31
N PHE A 140 7.63 13.92 0.34
CA PHE A 140 6.89 14.89 -0.48
C PHE A 140 7.23 16.33 -0.07
N TYR A 141 7.24 16.64 1.22
CA TYR A 141 7.62 17.96 1.72
C TYR A 141 9.03 18.37 1.27
N LEU A 142 10.01 17.45 1.41
CA LEU A 142 11.42 17.75 1.14
C LEU A 142 11.79 17.73 -0.36
N LEU A 143 11.15 16.86 -1.15
CA LEU A 143 11.61 16.51 -2.50
C LEU A 143 10.61 16.83 -3.62
N SER A 144 9.39 17.31 -3.31
CA SER A 144 8.42 17.71 -4.35
C SER A 144 8.79 19.00 -5.07
N GLY A 145 9.54 19.89 -4.40
CA GLY A 145 9.82 21.24 -4.90
C GLY A 145 8.72 22.27 -4.61
N TYR A 146 7.60 21.88 -4.01
CA TYR A 146 6.46 22.78 -3.76
C TYR A 146 6.57 23.61 -2.47
N PHE A 147 7.34 23.13 -1.49
CA PHE A 147 7.31 23.66 -0.11
C PHE A 147 8.59 24.38 0.32
N GLY A 148 9.43 24.82 -0.62
CA GLY A 148 10.74 25.41 -0.30
C GLY A 148 10.72 26.65 0.62
N GLN A 149 9.58 27.34 0.75
CA GLN A 149 9.40 28.47 1.67
C GLN A 149 8.51 28.17 2.88
N LEU A 150 7.93 26.96 2.97
CA LEU A 150 7.06 26.58 4.07
C LEU A 150 7.92 26.00 5.19
N SER A 151 7.70 26.42 6.44
CA SER A 151 8.41 25.83 7.57
C SER A 151 7.90 24.40 7.86
N ALA A 152 8.74 23.55 8.44
CA ALA A 152 8.33 22.19 8.82
C ALA A 152 7.19 22.22 9.85
N GLY A 153 7.18 23.21 10.75
CA GLY A 153 6.11 23.38 11.75
C GLY A 153 4.77 23.72 11.12
N ASP A 154 4.75 24.59 10.11
CA ASP A 154 3.54 24.94 9.38
C ASP A 154 3.04 23.78 8.51
N TYR A 155 3.96 23.01 7.92
CA TYR A 155 3.60 21.79 7.19
C TYR A 155 2.96 20.75 8.11
N ILE A 156 3.55 20.48 9.29
CA ILE A 156 2.99 19.56 10.28
C ILE A 156 1.59 19.99 10.70
N ARG A 157 1.39 21.28 11.00
CA ARG A 157 0.07 21.81 11.37
C ARG A 157 -0.99 21.58 10.30
N ARG A 158 -0.62 21.62 9.02
CA ARG A 158 -1.54 21.37 7.90
C ARG A 158 -1.93 19.90 7.73
N ILE A 159 -1.08 18.96 8.17
CA ILE A 159 -1.33 17.52 8.01
C ILE A 159 -1.89 16.87 9.29
N THR A 160 -1.82 17.55 10.44
CA THR A 160 -2.40 17.09 11.71
C THR A 160 -3.64 17.87 12.15
N GLY A 161 -3.98 18.96 11.44
CA GLY A 161 -5.03 19.92 11.78
C GLY A 161 -6.37 19.62 11.13
#